data_AF-F8QGK7-F1
#
_entry.id   AF-F8QGK7-F1
#
_cell.length_a   1.000
_cell.length_b   1.000
_cell.length_c   1.000
_cell.angle_alpha   90.00
_cell.angle_beta   90.00
_cell.angle_gamma   90.00
#
_symmetry.space_group_name_H-M   'P 1'
#
loop_
_entity.id
_entity.type
_entity.pdbx_description
1 polymer ?
#
loop_
_entity_poly.entity_id
_entity_poly.type
_entity_poly.pdbx_seq_one_letter_code
_entity_poly.pdbx_strand_id
1 'polypeptide(L)'
;MVSLAQSVQETMTALYNSQMALNRAYRHHKATDDIVDQMKQSRNMFRSDWEKYIEFLQDSHGYAENYSFLCKFWATHPVSECIAFARDVLASAKELSMEARRLKAEHQRAAKTLQRYKAKIPHEVFGPATWTPESPDTGNTPPASPSSLSVQFFVLAQTSLNPDGARSFYALDQGFAGIGAALSDLAVFWQDQVNVLNDILVKPGTTYITSEEEASQIRMRWLDVQKSILNAILSIS
;
A
#
# COMPACT_ATOMS: atom_id res chain seq x y z
N MET A 1 6.60 1.55 -0.77
CA MET A 1 6.38 0.35 0.08
C MET A 1 5.78 0.70 1.43
N VAL A 2 6.47 1.43 2.31
CA VAL A 2 5.92 1.83 3.63
C VAL A 2 4.61 2.65 3.51
N SER A 3 4.59 3.63 2.61
CA SER A 3 3.37 4.42 2.33
C SER A 3 2.22 3.56 1.77
N LEU A 4 2.52 2.50 0.99
CA LEU A 4 1.50 1.55 0.53
C LEU A 4 0.90 0.80 1.73
N ALA A 5 1.74 0.24 2.59
CA ALA A 5 1.30 -0.49 3.78
C ALA A 5 0.44 0.35 4.72
N GLN A 6 0.90 1.57 5.01
CA GLN A 6 0.17 2.51 5.85
C GLN A 6 -1.20 2.85 5.22
N SER A 7 -1.22 3.20 3.93
CA SER A 7 -2.48 3.55 3.24
C SER A 7 -3.45 2.37 3.18
N VAL A 8 -2.93 1.14 3.04
CA VAL A 8 -3.68 -0.11 3.06
C VAL A 8 -4.33 -0.30 4.44
N GLN A 9 -3.57 -0.17 5.54
CA GLN A 9 -4.08 -0.27 6.92
C GLN A 9 -5.13 0.81 7.25
N GLU A 10 -4.86 2.06 6.88
CA GLU A 10 -5.78 3.19 7.05
C GLU A 10 -7.09 2.94 6.28
N THR A 11 -6.99 2.42 5.06
CA THR A 11 -8.16 2.09 4.22
C THR A 11 -9.02 1.00 4.83
N MET A 12 -8.44 -0.08 5.35
CA MET A 12 -9.24 -1.14 6.01
C MET A 12 -9.95 -0.65 7.26
N THR A 13 -9.25 0.15 8.06
CA THR A 13 -9.82 0.77 9.26
C THR A 13 -11.00 1.67 8.88
N ALA A 14 -10.81 2.51 7.85
CA ALA A 14 -11.85 3.40 7.34
C ALA A 14 -13.04 2.65 6.71
N LEU A 15 -12.80 1.55 5.98
CA LEU A 15 -13.85 0.69 5.43
C LEU A 15 -14.71 0.07 6.55
N TYR A 16 -14.06 -0.44 7.60
CA TYR A 16 -14.76 -1.02 8.75
C TYR A 16 -15.60 0.02 9.49
N ASN A 17 -15.01 1.18 9.79
CA ASN A 17 -15.72 2.27 10.47
C ASN A 17 -16.89 2.81 9.65
N SER A 18 -16.72 2.94 8.33
CA SER A 18 -17.80 3.37 7.41
C SER A 18 -18.94 2.35 7.37
N GLN A 19 -18.63 1.06 7.36
CA GLN A 19 -19.65 0.00 7.43
C GLN A 19 -20.40 0.02 8.77
N MET A 20 -19.69 0.23 9.88
CA MET A 20 -20.29 0.32 11.20
C MET A 20 -21.18 1.57 11.34
N ALA A 21 -20.78 2.71 10.76
CA ALA A 21 -21.59 3.92 10.70
C ALA A 21 -22.90 3.69 9.93
N LEU A 22 -22.81 3.02 8.77
CA LEU A 22 -23.97 2.62 7.98
C LEU A 22 -24.91 1.69 8.75
N ASN A 23 -24.37 0.64 9.36
CA ASN A 23 -25.15 -0.32 10.16
C ASN A 23 -25.88 0.36 11.33
N ARG A 24 -25.26 1.36 11.96
CA ARG A 24 -25.88 2.11 13.06
C ARG A 24 -26.98 3.04 12.56
N ALA A 25 -26.73 3.78 11.49
CA ALA A 25 -27.70 4.68 10.89
C ALA A 25 -28.96 3.93 10.41
N TYR A 26 -28.80 2.68 9.98
CA TYR A 26 -29.86 1.92 9.31
C TYR A 26 -30.30 0.64 10.00
N ARG A 27 -30.03 0.48 11.29
CA ARG A 27 -30.35 -0.74 12.08
C ARG A 27 -31.81 -1.22 11.98
N HIS A 28 -32.72 -0.37 11.50
CA HIS A 28 -34.16 -0.64 11.39
C HIS A 28 -34.78 -0.29 10.01
N HIS A 29 -33.98 0.02 8.98
CA HIS A 29 -34.48 0.44 7.66
C HIS A 29 -34.22 -0.61 6.57
N LYS A 30 -35.25 -1.38 6.20
CA LYS A 30 -35.16 -2.39 5.11
C LYS A 30 -34.76 -1.83 3.74
N ALA A 31 -34.96 -0.54 3.51
CA ALA A 31 -34.65 0.11 2.23
C ALA A 31 -33.13 0.31 1.99
N THR A 32 -32.30 0.09 3.01
CA THR A 32 -30.85 0.34 2.96
C THR A 32 -30.00 -0.91 3.17
N ASP A 33 -30.63 -2.08 3.29
CA ASP A 33 -29.96 -3.40 3.35
C ASP A 33 -29.06 -3.62 2.11
N ASP A 34 -29.52 -3.21 0.93
CA ASP A 34 -28.75 -3.32 -0.32
C ASP A 34 -27.44 -2.48 -0.30
N ILE A 35 -27.45 -1.29 0.30
CA ILE A 35 -26.26 -0.42 0.41
C ILE A 35 -25.27 -1.00 1.42
N VAL A 36 -25.78 -1.50 2.55
CA VAL A 36 -24.96 -2.16 3.58
C VAL A 36 -24.29 -3.40 3.01
N ASP A 37 -25.01 -4.20 2.21
CA ASP A 37 -24.47 -5.39 1.57
C ASP A 37 -23.48 -5.06 0.44
N GLN A 38 -23.71 -4.00 -0.34
CA GLN A 38 -22.75 -3.48 -1.32
C GLN A 38 -21.43 -3.02 -0.66
N MET A 39 -21.49 -2.41 0.53
CA MET A 39 -20.27 -2.02 1.26
C MET A 39 -19.56 -3.22 1.90
N LYS A 40 -20.30 -4.22 2.40
CA LYS A 40 -19.71 -5.50 2.82
C LYS A 40 -19.00 -6.19 1.65
N GLN A 41 -19.61 -6.21 0.48
CA GLN A 41 -19.02 -6.78 -0.73
C GLN A 41 -17.75 -6.03 -1.11
N SER A 42 -17.77 -4.69 -1.11
CA SER A 42 -16.60 -3.85 -1.39
C SER A 42 -15.45 -4.10 -0.42
N ARG A 43 -15.75 -4.23 0.87
CA ARG A 43 -14.76 -4.57 1.90
C ARG A 43 -14.17 -5.95 1.66
N ASN A 44 -15.00 -6.95 1.36
CA ASN A 44 -14.52 -8.31 1.10
C ASN A 44 -13.68 -8.39 -0.18
N MET A 45 -14.05 -7.65 -1.23
CA MET A 45 -13.24 -7.50 -2.43
C MET A 45 -11.89 -6.85 -2.11
N PHE A 46 -11.89 -5.73 -1.38
CA PHE A 46 -10.64 -5.05 -0.98
C PHE A 46 -9.75 -5.96 -0.12
N ARG A 47 -10.35 -6.76 0.77
CA ARG A 47 -9.63 -7.77 1.56
C ARG A 47 -9.06 -8.90 0.71
N SER A 48 -9.73 -9.31 -0.37
CA SER A 48 -9.17 -10.28 -1.30
C SER A 48 -8.04 -9.68 -2.14
N ASP A 49 -8.14 -8.40 -2.52
CA ASP A 49 -7.09 -7.69 -3.23
C ASP A 49 -5.88 -7.36 -2.32
N TRP A 50 -6.08 -7.34 -1.00
CA TRP A 50 -5.04 -7.13 0.01
C TRP A 50 -3.95 -8.20 -0.04
N GLU A 51 -4.32 -9.47 -0.20
CA GLU A 51 -3.38 -10.59 -0.28
C GLU A 51 -2.43 -10.41 -1.47
N LYS A 52 -2.93 -9.86 -2.59
CA LYS A 52 -2.11 -9.53 -3.76
C LYS A 52 -1.08 -8.45 -3.47
N TYR A 53 -1.39 -7.46 -2.61
CA TYR A 53 -0.40 -6.47 -2.18
C TYR A 53 0.70 -7.11 -1.32
N ILE A 54 0.35 -8.08 -0.46
CA ILE A 54 1.34 -8.84 0.32
C ILE A 54 2.23 -9.65 -0.62
N GLU A 55 1.65 -10.41 -1.55
CA GLU A 55 2.40 -11.21 -2.53
C GLU A 55 3.37 -10.33 -3.33
N PHE A 56 2.89 -9.20 -3.86
CA PHE A 56 3.74 -8.24 -4.56
C PHE A 56 4.89 -7.71 -3.70
N LEU A 57 4.65 -7.46 -2.40
CA LEU A 57 5.70 -7.05 -1.47
C LEU A 57 6.70 -8.18 -1.21
N GLN A 58 6.25 -9.43 -1.10
CA GLN A 58 7.12 -10.60 -0.94
C GLN A 58 7.99 -10.80 -2.19
N ASP A 59 7.43 -10.68 -3.38
CA ASP A 59 8.18 -10.76 -4.64
C ASP A 59 9.19 -9.61 -4.75
N SER A 60 8.81 -8.41 -4.32
CA SER A 60 9.70 -7.24 -4.23
C SER A 60 10.87 -7.50 -3.27
N HIS A 61 10.63 -8.21 -2.16
CA HIS A 61 11.68 -8.62 -1.23
C HIS A 61 12.64 -9.62 -1.89
N GLY A 62 12.11 -10.65 -2.56
CA GLY A 62 12.91 -11.64 -3.28
C GLY A 62 13.76 -11.00 -4.38
N TYR A 63 13.23 -10.02 -5.11
CA TYR A 63 14.02 -9.22 -6.05
C TYR A 63 15.17 -8.48 -5.35
N ALA A 64 14.91 -7.83 -4.23
CA ALA A 64 15.93 -7.07 -3.51
C ALA A 64 17.08 -7.98 -3.03
N GLU A 65 16.77 -9.22 -2.63
CA GLU A 65 17.76 -10.25 -2.31
C GLU A 65 18.58 -10.64 -3.54
N ASN A 66 17.92 -10.96 -4.65
CA ASN A 66 18.57 -11.35 -5.90
C ASN A 66 19.46 -10.23 -6.44
N TYR A 67 19.01 -8.97 -6.42
CA TYR A 67 19.79 -7.82 -6.85
C TYR A 67 21.00 -7.58 -5.94
N SER A 68 20.83 -7.70 -4.61
CA SER A 68 21.95 -7.62 -3.67
C SER A 68 22.99 -8.73 -3.91
N PHE A 69 22.53 -9.94 -4.25
CA PHE A 69 23.39 -11.05 -4.61
C PHE A 69 24.11 -10.80 -5.94
N LEU A 70 23.42 -10.23 -6.94
CA LEU A 70 24.01 -9.84 -8.22
C LEU A 70 25.17 -8.87 -8.03
N CYS A 71 25.00 -7.84 -7.20
CA CYS A 71 26.08 -6.89 -6.90
C CYS A 71 27.31 -7.58 -6.28
N LYS A 72 27.12 -8.55 -5.38
CA LYS A 72 28.24 -9.33 -4.80
C LYS A 72 28.88 -10.28 -5.82
N PHE A 73 28.04 -10.94 -6.62
CA PHE A 73 28.45 -11.90 -7.64
C PHE A 73 29.35 -11.21 -8.66
N TRP A 74 28.96 -10.01 -9.09
CA TRP A 74 29.73 -9.20 -10.04
C TRP A 74 31.14 -8.84 -9.60
N ALA A 75 31.36 -8.66 -8.29
CA ALA A 75 32.68 -8.33 -7.75
C ALA A 75 33.66 -9.51 -7.78
N THR A 76 33.16 -10.73 -7.94
CA THR A 76 33.93 -11.96 -7.69
C THR A 76 33.93 -12.96 -8.85
N HIS A 77 33.10 -12.74 -9.88
CA HIS A 77 32.91 -13.69 -10.97
C HIS A 77 33.19 -13.08 -12.35
N PRO A 78 33.47 -13.91 -13.38
CA PRO A 78 33.63 -13.45 -14.75
C PRO A 78 32.36 -12.77 -15.28
N VAL A 79 32.55 -11.79 -16.16
CA VAL A 79 31.46 -10.98 -16.75
C VAL A 79 30.39 -11.84 -17.44
N SER A 80 30.77 -12.95 -18.08
CA SER A 80 29.84 -13.84 -18.78
C SER A 80 28.80 -14.48 -17.86
N GLU A 81 29.20 -14.90 -16.67
CA GLU A 81 28.30 -15.48 -15.66
C GLU A 81 27.41 -14.40 -15.04
N CYS A 82 27.97 -13.21 -14.83
CA CYS A 82 27.22 -12.09 -14.27
C CYS A 82 26.13 -11.59 -15.22
N ILE A 83 26.37 -11.63 -16.53
CA ILE A 83 25.36 -11.29 -17.55
C ILE A 83 24.20 -12.27 -17.52
N ALA A 84 24.46 -13.57 -17.37
CA ALA A 84 23.40 -14.57 -17.27
C ALA A 84 22.53 -14.29 -16.04
N PHE A 85 23.14 -14.11 -14.88
CA PHE A 85 22.39 -13.82 -13.66
C PHE A 85 21.66 -12.47 -13.70
N ALA A 86 22.26 -11.43 -14.29
CA ALA A 86 21.60 -10.14 -14.49
C ALA A 86 20.35 -10.22 -15.39
N ARG A 87 20.30 -11.17 -16.34
CA ARG A 87 19.09 -11.41 -17.14
C ARG A 87 17.95 -11.97 -16.31
N ASP A 88 18.23 -12.87 -15.38
CA ASP A 88 17.23 -13.44 -14.48
C ASP A 88 16.67 -12.36 -13.56
N VAL A 89 17.55 -11.54 -12.97
CA VAL A 89 17.15 -10.39 -12.13
C VAL A 89 16.32 -9.37 -12.93
N LEU A 90 16.68 -9.12 -14.20
CA LEU A 90 15.88 -8.27 -15.09
C LEU A 90 14.49 -8.87 -15.37
N ALA A 91 14.38 -10.18 -15.55
CA ALA A 91 13.09 -10.83 -15.75
C ALA A 91 12.17 -10.58 -14.55
N SER A 92 12.67 -10.76 -13.32
CA SER A 92 11.93 -10.45 -12.10
C SER A 92 11.54 -8.96 -12.00
N ALA A 93 12.42 -8.02 -12.38
CA ALA A 93 12.08 -6.59 -12.42
C ALA A 93 10.94 -6.30 -13.40
N LYS A 94 10.93 -6.96 -14.56
CA LYS A 94 9.87 -6.81 -15.57
C LYS A 94 8.54 -7.34 -15.05
N GLU A 95 8.54 -8.50 -14.41
CA GLU A 95 7.36 -9.09 -13.78
C GLU A 95 6.79 -8.15 -12.71
N LEU A 96 7.62 -7.65 -11.81
CA LEU A 96 7.21 -6.67 -10.78
C LEU A 96 6.69 -5.36 -11.38
N SER A 97 7.27 -4.88 -12.47
CA SER A 97 6.79 -3.70 -13.19
C SER A 97 5.40 -3.92 -13.79
N MET A 98 5.17 -5.07 -14.42
CA MET A 98 3.86 -5.45 -14.95
C MET A 98 2.83 -5.59 -13.82
N GLU A 99 3.22 -6.23 -12.73
CA GLU A 99 2.35 -6.48 -11.58
C GLU A 99 1.94 -5.18 -10.88
N ALA A 100 2.87 -4.25 -10.65
CA ALA A 100 2.56 -2.92 -10.10
C ALA A 100 1.54 -2.16 -10.95
N ARG A 101 1.63 -2.25 -12.29
CA ARG A 101 0.65 -1.65 -13.21
C ARG A 101 -0.70 -2.35 -13.15
N ARG A 102 -0.71 -3.68 -13.04
CA ARG A 102 -1.94 -4.47 -12.89
C ARG A 102 -2.67 -4.08 -11.60
N LEU A 103 -1.97 -4.08 -10.46
CA LEU A 103 -2.50 -3.68 -9.16
C LEU A 103 -3.03 -2.25 -9.19
N LYS A 104 -2.30 -1.32 -9.81
CA LYS A 104 -2.79 0.07 -10.01
C LYS A 104 -4.12 0.11 -10.78
N ALA A 105 -4.24 -0.64 -11.87
CA ALA A 105 -5.45 -0.68 -12.67
C ALA A 105 -6.63 -1.31 -11.91
N GLU A 106 -6.38 -2.38 -11.16
CA GLU A 106 -7.37 -3.04 -10.30
C GLU A 106 -7.86 -2.10 -9.19
N HIS A 107 -6.93 -1.45 -8.48
CA HIS A 107 -7.25 -0.46 -7.44
C HIS A 107 -8.09 0.69 -7.98
N GLN A 108 -7.77 1.22 -9.16
CA GLN A 108 -8.56 2.28 -9.79
C GLN A 108 -9.99 1.83 -10.12
N ARG A 109 -10.20 0.57 -10.52
CA ARG A 109 -11.55 0.01 -10.75
C ARG A 109 -12.31 -0.16 -9.44
N ALA A 110 -11.65 -0.65 -8.40
CA ALA A 110 -12.22 -0.79 -7.06
C ALA A 110 -12.63 0.59 -6.49
N ALA A 111 -11.75 1.58 -6.58
CA ALA A 111 -12.02 2.96 -6.15
C ALA A 111 -13.24 3.57 -6.85
N LYS A 112 -13.34 3.41 -8.18
CA LYS A 112 -14.51 3.87 -8.95
C LYS A 112 -15.80 3.18 -8.52
N THR A 113 -15.73 1.89 -8.22
CA THR A 113 -16.88 1.10 -7.76
C THR A 113 -17.35 1.57 -6.39
N LEU A 114 -16.40 1.77 -5.46
CA LEU A 114 -16.67 2.31 -4.13
C LEU A 114 -17.28 3.71 -4.18
N GLN A 115 -16.77 4.59 -5.04
CA GLN A 115 -17.35 5.94 -5.23
C GLN A 115 -18.81 5.88 -5.74
N ARG A 116 -19.13 4.93 -6.63
CA ARG A 116 -20.53 4.72 -7.07
C ARG A 116 -21.43 4.27 -5.93
N TYR A 117 -20.95 3.39 -5.05
CA TYR A 117 -21.72 2.97 -3.89
C TYR A 117 -21.88 4.11 -2.89
N LYS A 118 -20.80 4.86 -2.63
CA LYS A 118 -20.81 6.05 -1.77
C LYS A 118 -21.83 7.09 -2.23
N ALA A 119 -21.95 7.33 -3.55
CA ALA A 119 -22.92 8.26 -4.10
C ALA A 119 -24.40 7.88 -3.85
N LYS A 120 -24.68 6.60 -3.53
CA LYS A 120 -26.02 6.13 -3.17
C LYS A 120 -26.33 6.25 -1.68
N ILE A 121 -25.33 6.57 -0.86
CA ILE A 121 -25.48 6.67 0.59
C ILE A 121 -26.27 7.96 0.90
N PRO A 122 -27.41 7.88 1.60
CA PRO A 122 -28.18 9.07 1.94
C PRO A 122 -27.39 10.02 2.84
N HIS A 123 -27.64 11.32 2.69
CA HIS A 123 -26.90 12.37 3.40
C HIS A 123 -27.00 12.27 4.93
N GLU A 124 -28.05 11.64 5.45
CA GLU A 124 -28.31 11.41 6.88
C GLU A 124 -27.21 10.59 7.59
N VAL A 125 -26.49 9.73 6.85
CA VAL A 125 -25.38 8.91 7.39
C VAL A 125 -24.17 9.75 7.76
N PHE A 126 -23.98 10.88 7.09
CA PHE A 126 -22.84 11.76 7.31
C PHE A 126 -23.01 12.61 8.58
N GLY A 127 -24.14 12.50 9.28
CA GLY A 127 -24.43 13.27 10.49
C GLY A 127 -24.59 14.77 10.22
N PRO A 128 -24.90 15.58 11.26
CA PRO A 128 -24.82 17.02 11.15
C PRO A 128 -23.37 17.43 10.82
N ALA A 129 -23.21 18.46 9.98
CA ALA A 129 -21.94 18.98 9.46
C ALA A 129 -21.02 19.64 10.52
N THR A 130 -20.94 19.07 11.72
CA THR A 130 -20.08 19.53 12.81
C THR A 130 -18.62 19.14 12.62
N TRP A 131 -18.33 18.16 11.77
CA TRP A 131 -16.97 17.75 11.46
C TRP A 131 -16.46 18.46 10.20
N THR A 132 -15.42 19.29 10.35
CA THR A 132 -14.66 19.86 9.24
C THR A 132 -13.23 19.31 9.24
N PRO A 133 -12.58 19.17 8.06
CA PRO A 133 -11.18 18.72 7.96
C PRO A 133 -10.18 19.61 8.72
N GLU A 134 -10.57 20.87 8.99
CA GLU A 134 -9.75 21.90 9.63
C GLU A 134 -10.01 22.03 11.14
N SER A 135 -11.04 21.39 11.70
CA SER A 135 -11.29 21.43 13.14
C SER A 135 -10.19 20.64 13.88
N PRO A 136 -9.35 21.29 14.70
CA PRO A 136 -8.50 20.56 15.62
C PRO A 136 -9.40 19.80 16.59
N ASP A 137 -9.04 18.56 16.93
CA ASP A 137 -9.69 17.73 17.93
C ASP A 137 -10.04 18.54 19.19
N THR A 138 -11.29 19.01 19.27
CA THR A 138 -11.84 19.60 20.50
C THR A 138 -12.71 18.61 21.26
N GLY A 139 -12.75 17.35 20.82
CA GLY A 139 -13.49 16.28 21.49
C GLY A 139 -12.75 14.97 21.74
N ASN A 140 -11.58 14.74 21.12
CA ASN A 140 -10.81 13.50 21.28
C ASN A 140 -9.32 13.72 21.00
N THR A 141 -8.71 14.78 21.54
CA THR A 141 -7.26 14.92 21.49
C THR A 141 -6.67 13.73 22.26
N PRO A 142 -5.91 12.82 21.63
CA PRO A 142 -5.12 11.89 22.41
C PRO A 142 -4.18 12.75 23.26
N PRO A 143 -4.05 12.51 24.57
CA PRO A 143 -3.06 13.23 25.35
C PRO A 143 -1.71 13.09 24.66
N ALA A 144 -1.00 14.22 24.59
CA ALA A 144 0.35 14.29 24.07
C ALA A 144 1.17 13.11 24.59
N SER A 145 1.70 12.33 23.64
CA SER A 145 2.42 11.05 23.80
C SER A 145 1.64 9.87 24.39
N PRO A 146 1.24 8.87 23.57
CA PRO A 146 0.97 7.53 24.05
C PRO A 146 2.15 6.62 23.69
N SER A 147 3.07 6.43 24.63
CA SER A 147 4.11 5.40 24.57
C SER A 147 3.56 3.97 24.80
N SER A 148 2.24 3.77 24.81
CA SER A 148 1.63 2.45 24.98
C SER A 148 0.62 2.13 23.88
N LEU A 149 0.84 1.01 23.20
CA LEU A 149 -0.04 0.41 22.18
C LEU A 149 -1.49 0.23 22.68
N SER A 150 -1.67 0.08 24.00
CA SER A 150 -2.98 -0.09 24.64
C SER A 150 -3.87 1.16 24.63
N VAL A 151 -3.31 2.37 24.70
CA VAL A 151 -4.10 3.62 24.60
C VAL A 151 -4.54 3.86 23.16
N GLN A 152 -3.67 3.60 22.18
CA GLN A 152 -4.04 3.64 20.76
C GLN A 152 -5.14 2.63 20.45
N PHE A 153 -5.04 1.41 20.99
CA PHE A 153 -6.08 0.39 20.87
C PHE A 153 -7.42 0.84 21.44
N PHE A 154 -7.44 1.48 22.63
CA PHE A 154 -8.68 1.93 23.26
C PHE A 154 -9.34 3.06 22.47
N VAL A 155 -8.57 4.02 21.95
CA VAL A 155 -9.08 5.10 21.10
C VAL A 155 -9.61 4.54 19.76
N LEU A 156 -8.90 3.60 19.14
CA LEU A 156 -9.35 2.91 17.92
C LEU A 156 -10.61 2.07 18.16
N ALA A 157 -10.69 1.36 19.29
CA ALA A 157 -11.87 0.58 19.66
C ALA A 157 -13.08 1.47 19.95
N GLN A 158 -12.89 2.60 20.65
CA GLN A 158 -13.96 3.52 21.01
C GLN A 158 -14.50 4.30 19.80
N THR A 159 -13.62 4.70 18.86
CA THR A 159 -14.04 5.27 17.56
C THR A 159 -14.73 4.24 16.67
N SER A 160 -14.35 2.96 16.74
CA SER A 160 -15.05 1.87 16.04
C SER A 160 -16.44 1.56 16.64
N LEU A 161 -16.65 1.83 17.93
CA LEU A 161 -17.94 1.63 18.62
C LEU A 161 -18.95 2.76 18.35
N ASN A 162 -18.48 3.97 18.03
CA ASN A 162 -19.29 5.12 17.67
C ASN A 162 -18.72 5.86 16.43
N PRO A 163 -18.72 5.23 15.25
CA PRO A 163 -18.09 5.82 14.09
C PRO A 163 -18.89 7.02 13.57
N ASP A 164 -18.19 8.14 13.40
CA ASP A 164 -18.67 9.29 12.65
C ASP A 164 -18.62 8.94 11.15
N GLY A 165 -19.78 8.95 10.50
CA GLY A 165 -19.90 8.61 9.08
C GLY A 165 -19.06 9.54 8.20
N ALA A 166 -19.15 10.86 8.38
CA ALA A 166 -18.41 11.83 7.58
C ALA A 166 -16.89 11.63 7.71
N ARG A 167 -16.39 11.50 8.95
CA ARG A 167 -14.97 11.25 9.22
C ARG A 167 -14.49 9.93 8.62
N SER A 168 -15.29 8.86 8.74
CA SER A 168 -14.94 7.53 8.24
C SER A 168 -14.88 7.51 6.71
N PHE A 169 -15.84 8.14 6.04
CA PHE A 169 -15.87 8.25 4.57
C PHE A 169 -14.79 9.19 4.02
N TYR A 170 -14.38 10.21 4.78
CA TYR A 170 -13.23 11.04 4.42
C TYR A 170 -11.92 10.26 4.54
N ALA A 171 -11.70 9.57 5.67
CA ALA A 171 -10.54 8.71 5.85
C ALA A 171 -10.47 7.61 4.78
N LEU A 172 -11.62 7.10 4.36
CA LEU A 172 -11.73 6.12 3.28
C LEU A 172 -11.26 6.69 1.94
N ASP A 173 -11.68 7.91 1.59
CA ASP A 173 -11.23 8.58 0.36
C ASP A 173 -9.71 8.83 0.39
N GLN A 174 -9.17 9.29 1.53
CA GLN A 174 -7.74 9.55 1.71
C GLN A 174 -6.92 8.26 1.61
N GLY A 175 -7.36 7.18 2.27
CA GLY A 175 -6.68 5.88 2.20
C GLY A 175 -6.63 5.34 0.77
N PHE A 176 -7.75 5.37 0.05
CA PHE A 176 -7.79 4.94 -1.36
C PHE A 176 -6.92 5.82 -2.25
N ALA A 177 -6.86 7.14 -2.02
CA ALA A 177 -5.97 8.03 -2.74
C ALA A 177 -4.49 7.73 -2.45
N GLY A 178 -4.16 7.47 -1.18
CA GLY A 178 -2.82 7.08 -0.73
C GLY A 178 -2.32 5.80 -1.39
N ILE A 179 -3.17 4.76 -1.46
CA ILE A 179 -2.84 3.51 -2.19
C ILE A 179 -2.60 3.81 -3.67
N GLY A 180 -3.43 4.63 -4.30
CA GLY A 180 -3.30 4.99 -5.72
C GLY A 180 -2.00 5.75 -6.03
N ALA A 181 -1.58 6.65 -5.12
CA ALA A 181 -0.30 7.35 -5.20
C ALA A 181 0.86 6.37 -5.03
N ALA A 182 0.84 5.55 -3.97
CA ALA A 182 1.89 4.58 -3.70
C ALA A 182 2.08 3.57 -4.84
N LEU A 183 1.01 3.05 -5.43
CA LEU A 183 1.08 2.16 -6.61
C LEU A 183 1.61 2.87 -7.86
N SER A 184 1.37 4.17 -7.99
CA SER A 184 1.94 4.97 -9.09
C SER A 184 3.44 5.13 -8.94
N ASP A 185 3.91 5.45 -7.74
CA ASP A 185 5.34 5.56 -7.43
C ASP A 185 6.05 4.23 -7.64
N LEU A 186 5.42 3.12 -7.23
CA LEU A 186 5.96 1.78 -7.41
C LEU A 186 6.05 1.36 -8.88
N ALA A 187 5.05 1.71 -9.69
CA ALA A 187 5.10 1.44 -11.13
C ALA A 187 6.25 2.19 -11.83
N VAL A 188 6.53 3.43 -11.40
CA VAL A 188 7.68 4.21 -11.88
C VAL A 188 8.98 3.58 -11.40
N PHE A 189 9.10 3.32 -10.11
CA PHE A 189 10.29 2.70 -9.50
C PHE A 189 10.69 1.40 -10.21
N TRP A 190 9.75 0.48 -10.43
CA TRP A 190 10.05 -0.79 -11.09
C TRP A 190 10.39 -0.63 -12.56
N GLN A 191 9.80 0.35 -13.25
CA GLN A 191 10.20 0.68 -14.61
C GLN A 191 11.64 1.23 -14.66
N ASP A 192 12.04 2.04 -13.68
CA ASP A 192 13.41 2.53 -13.59
C ASP A 192 14.40 1.40 -13.32
N GLN A 193 14.05 0.43 -12.46
CA GLN A 193 14.88 -0.77 -12.24
C GLN A 193 15.07 -1.58 -13.53
N VAL A 194 14.00 -1.76 -14.32
CA VAL A 194 14.06 -2.41 -15.63
C VAL A 194 15.01 -1.66 -16.57
N ASN A 195 14.97 -0.33 -16.59
CA ASN A 195 15.84 0.49 -17.43
C ASN A 195 17.31 0.34 -17.02
N VAL A 196 17.61 0.43 -15.72
CA VAL A 196 18.98 0.26 -15.18
C VAL A 196 19.56 -1.11 -15.57
N LEU A 197 18.81 -2.19 -15.37
CA LEU A 197 19.28 -3.54 -15.71
C LEU A 197 19.39 -3.79 -17.22
N ASN A 198 18.50 -3.20 -18.03
CA ASN A 198 18.64 -3.26 -19.49
C ASN A 198 19.92 -2.54 -19.96
N ASP A 199 20.22 -1.35 -19.42
CA ASP A 199 21.41 -0.59 -19.79
C ASP A 199 22.70 -1.37 -19.50
N ILE A 200 22.74 -2.02 -18.33
CA ILE A 200 23.81 -2.93 -17.92
C ILE A 200 24.01 -4.08 -18.94
N LEU A 201 22.93 -4.69 -19.40
CA LEU A 201 22.96 -5.85 -20.29
C LEU A 201 23.28 -5.48 -21.75
N VAL A 202 22.89 -4.29 -22.21
CA VAL A 202 23.13 -3.82 -23.58
C VAL A 202 24.54 -3.27 -23.76
N LYS A 203 25.13 -2.70 -22.70
CA LYS A 203 26.50 -2.17 -22.74
C LYS A 203 27.36 -2.75 -21.59
N PRO A 204 27.68 -4.06 -21.65
CA PRO A 204 28.54 -4.70 -20.67
C PRO A 204 29.94 -4.07 -20.73
N GLY A 205 30.22 -3.13 -19.83
CA GLY A 205 31.50 -2.41 -19.75
C GLY A 205 31.41 -0.90 -19.60
N THR A 206 30.26 -0.25 -19.83
CA THR A 206 30.18 1.23 -19.75
C THR A 206 29.33 1.79 -18.63
N THR A 207 28.64 1.00 -17.79
CA THR A 207 27.81 1.64 -16.76
C THR A 207 27.52 0.77 -15.53
N TYR A 208 27.94 1.34 -14.38
CA TYR A 208 27.30 1.33 -13.06
C TYR A 208 27.90 0.57 -11.88
N ILE A 209 28.85 -0.35 -12.03
CA ILE A 209 29.64 -0.82 -10.88
C ILE A 209 31.09 -0.97 -11.30
N THR A 210 31.87 0.08 -11.07
CA THR A 210 33.31 0.08 -11.37
C THR A 210 34.17 -0.16 -10.14
N SER A 211 33.65 0.09 -8.93
CA SER A 211 34.35 -0.19 -7.68
C SER A 211 33.54 -1.07 -6.73
N GLU A 212 34.25 -1.85 -5.91
CA GLU A 212 33.68 -2.61 -4.80
C GLU A 212 32.90 -1.72 -3.82
N GLU A 213 33.31 -0.45 -3.71
CA GLU A 213 32.69 0.58 -2.88
C GLU A 213 31.30 0.98 -3.38
N GLU A 214 31.13 1.18 -4.70
CA GLU A 214 29.83 1.44 -5.34
C GLU A 214 28.88 0.24 -5.15
N ALA A 215 29.39 -0.98 -5.35
CA ALA A 215 28.62 -2.21 -5.14
C ALA A 215 28.14 -2.32 -3.68
N SER A 216 29.01 -1.97 -2.73
CA SER A 216 28.71 -2.00 -1.29
C SER A 216 27.65 -0.97 -0.91
N GLN A 217 27.71 0.26 -1.45
CA GLN A 217 26.70 1.30 -1.22
C GLN A 217 25.33 0.92 -1.79
N ILE A 218 25.30 0.38 -3.02
CA ILE A 218 24.06 -0.09 -3.65
C ILE A 218 23.44 -1.23 -2.83
N ARG A 219 24.25 -2.19 -2.36
CA ARG A 219 23.80 -3.26 -1.47
C ARG A 219 23.17 -2.70 -0.18
N MET A 220 23.83 -1.75 0.47
CA MET A 220 23.29 -1.14 1.71
C MET A 220 21.92 -0.50 1.48
N ARG A 221 21.73 0.22 0.37
CA ARG A 221 20.42 0.79 0.02
C ARG A 221 19.36 -0.28 -0.18
N TRP A 222 19.70 -1.40 -0.81
CA TRP A 222 18.75 -2.51 -1.00
C TRP A 222 18.42 -3.24 0.30
N LEU A 223 19.36 -3.34 1.25
CA LEU A 223 19.07 -3.83 2.59
C LEU A 223 18.06 -2.93 3.33
N ASP A 224 18.19 -1.60 3.18
CA ASP A 224 17.21 -0.65 3.76
C ASP A 224 15.83 -0.78 3.09
N VAL A 225 15.80 -1.04 1.78
CA VAL A 225 14.56 -1.33 1.05
C VAL A 225 13.94 -2.65 1.52
N GLN A 226 14.72 -3.71 1.71
CA GLN A 226 14.24 -4.99 2.27
C GLN A 226 13.61 -4.79 3.64
N LYS A 227 14.29 -4.08 4.54
CA LYS A 227 13.73 -3.76 5.88
C LYS A 227 12.42 -3.00 5.75
N SER A 228 12.33 -2.06 4.82
CA SER A 228 11.10 -1.30 4.56
C SER A 228 9.97 -2.18 4.00
N ILE A 229 10.29 -3.17 3.17
CA ILE A 229 9.34 -4.14 2.63
C ILE A 229 8.86 -5.09 3.73
N LEU A 230 9.76 -5.63 4.55
CA LEU A 230 9.40 -6.50 5.66
C LEU A 230 8.50 -5.78 6.67
N ASN A 231 8.84 -4.53 7.02
CA ASN A 231 7.98 -3.70 7.86
C ASN A 231 6.61 -3.48 7.21
N ALA A 232 6.56 -3.23 5.90
CA ALA A 232 5.31 -3.10 5.16
C ALA A 232 4.46 -4.38 5.22
N ILE A 233 5.06 -5.55 5.00
CA ILE A 233 4.38 -6.85 5.11
C ILE A 233 3.84 -7.05 6.54
N LEU A 234 4.65 -6.78 7.56
CA LEU A 234 4.25 -6.92 8.98
C LEU A 234 3.15 -5.95 9.39
N SER A 235 3.12 -4.73 8.85
CA SER A 235 2.04 -3.76 9.12
C SER A 235 0.73 -4.13 8.41
N ILE A 236 0.82 -4.94 7.36
CA ILE A 236 -0.31 -5.42 6.56
C ILE A 236 -0.78 -6.82 7.04
N SER A 237 0.01 -7.56 7.81
CA SER A 237 -0.34 -8.92 8.30
C SER A 237 -0.99 -8.88 9.68
#